data_AF-A0A3S4M0I4-F1
#
_entry.id   AF-A0A3S4M0I4-F1
#
_cell.length_a   1.000
_cell.length_b   1.000
_cell.length_c   1.000
_cell.angle_alpha   90.00
_cell.angle_beta   90.00
_cell.angle_gamma   90.00
#
_symmetry.space_group_name_H-M   'P 1'
#
loop_
_entity.id
_entity.type
_entity.pdbx_description
1 polymer ?
#
loop_
_entity_poly.entity_id
_entity_poly.type
_entity_poly.pdbx_seq_one_letter_code
_entity_poly.pdbx_strand_id
1 'polypeptide(L)' 'MKVVSIEWLRERAQLLTGQPRPIEFTDRVIAVVRYRDGSVIDVVHQVKE' A
#
# COMPACT_ATOMS: atom_id res chain seq x y z
N MET A 1 -9.60 -26.20 2.85
CA MET A 1 -8.58 -25.25 2.34
C MET A 1 -7.42 -25.22 3.32
N LYS A 2 -6.18 -25.08 2.85
CA LYS A 2 -5.00 -25.01 3.72
C LYS A 2 -4.83 -23.56 4.22
N VAL A 3 -4.71 -23.39 5.54
CA VAL A 3 -4.35 -22.10 6.14
C VAL A 3 -2.84 -21.88 5.95
N VAL A 4 -2.48 -20.66 5.58
CA VAL A 4 -1.10 -20.23 5.29
C VAL A 4 -0.86 -18.87 5.93
N SER A 5 0.42 -18.48 6.06
CA SER A 5 0.77 -17.14 6.53
C SER A 5 0.52 -16.08 5.45
N ILE A 6 0.48 -14.81 5.87
CA ILE A 6 0.30 -13.69 4.95
C ILE A 6 1.53 -13.50 4.04
N GLU A 7 2.72 -13.83 4.53
CA GLU A 7 3.98 -13.79 3.78
C GLU A 7 3.96 -14.77 2.62
N TRP A 8 3.45 -15.99 2.85
CA TRP A 8 3.30 -17.00 1.79
C TRP A 8 2.40 -16.49 0.66
N LEU A 9 1.31 -15.79 1.00
CA LEU A 9 0.41 -15.18 0.02
C LEU A 9 1.10 -14.05 -0.76
N ARG A 10 1.86 -13.19 -0.08
CA ARG A 10 2.64 -12.11 -0.70
C ARG A 10 3.67 -12.66 -1.68
N GLU A 11 4.45 -13.66 -1.26
CA GLU A 11 5.46 -14.32 -2.10
C GLU A 11 4.80 -14.97 -3.33
N ARG A 12 3.68 -15.67 -3.13
CA ARG A 12 2.93 -16.25 -4.24
C ARG A 12 2.42 -15.21 -5.22
N ALA A 13 1.93 -14.06 -4.76
CA ALA A 13 1.51 -12.97 -5.64
C ALA A 13 2.69 -12.46 -6.48
N GLN A 14 3.85 -12.22 -5.86
CA GLN A 14 5.05 -11.77 -6.55
C GLN A 14 5.60 -12.80 -7.55
N LEU A 15 5.46 -14.10 -7.29
CA LEU A 15 5.83 -15.15 -8.27
C LEU A 15 4.93 -15.12 -9.51
N LEU A 16 3.66 -14.78 -9.35
CA LEU A 16 2.69 -14.75 -10.45
C LEU A 16 2.76 -13.45 -11.26
N THR A 17 3.00 -12.31 -10.60
CA THR A 17 2.91 -10.97 -11.23
C THR A 17 4.26 -10.28 -11.37
N GLY A 18 5.32 -10.85 -10.81
CA GLY A 18 6.61 -10.18 -10.65
C GLY A 18 6.62 -9.14 -9.52
N GLN A 19 7.75 -8.45 -9.37
CA GLN A 19 7.89 -7.34 -8.44
C GLN A 19 7.18 -6.09 -9.01
N PRO A 20 6.31 -5.42 -8.23
CA PRO A 20 5.64 -4.22 -8.69
C PRO A 20 6.64 -3.08 -8.87
N ARG A 21 6.51 -2.34 -9.98
CA ARG A 21 7.25 -1.09 -10.18
C ARG A 21 6.66 -0.02 -9.25
N PRO A 22 7.47 0.62 -8.39
CA PRO A 22 7.00 1.70 -7.53
C PRO A 22 6.40 2.86 -8.33
N ILE A 23 5.38 3.51 -7.77
CA ILE A 23 4.81 4.74 -8.31
C ILE A 23 5.62 5.92 -7.75
N GLU A 24 5.93 6.91 -8.57
CA GLU A 24 6.54 8.15 -8.11
C GLU A 24 5.47 9.12 -7.58
N PHE A 25 5.73 9.71 -6.42
CA PHE A 25 4.86 10.69 -5.78
C PHE A 25 5.61 12.01 -5.60
N THR A 26 4.87 13.12 -5.51
CA THR A 26 5.40 14.40 -5.08
C THR A 26 5.24 14.56 -3.56
N ASP A 27 5.87 15.58 -2.98
CA ASP A 27 5.75 15.87 -1.54
C ASP A 27 4.40 16.52 -1.16
N ARG A 28 3.52 16.79 -2.13
CA ARG A 28 2.22 17.41 -1.87
C ARG A 28 1.24 16.39 -1.29
N VAL A 29 0.86 16.59 -0.03
CA VAL A 29 -0.27 15.87 0.59
C VAL A 29 -1.59 16.36 0.02
N ILE A 30 -2.40 15.44 -0.51
CA ILE A 30 -3.71 15.72 -1.12
C ILE A 30 -4.89 15.20 -0.28
N ALA A 31 -4.67 14.27 0.64
CA ALA A 31 -5.70 13.80 1.57
C ALA A 31 -5.09 13.28 2.88
N VAL A 32 -5.91 13.28 3.93
CA VAL A 32 -5.57 12.74 5.26
C VAL A 32 -6.51 11.60 5.59
N VAL A 33 -5.96 10.44 5.91
CA VAL A 33 -6.72 9.29 6.38
C VAL A 33 -6.80 9.36 7.90
N ARG A 34 -8.02 9.48 8.41
CA ARG A 34 -8.28 9.49 9.86
C ARG A 34 -8.68 8.11 10.34
N TYR A 35 -8.16 7.74 11.50
CA TYR A 35 -8.63 6.58 12.23
C TYR A 35 -9.97 6.88 12.91
N ARG A 36 -10.65 5.83 13.37
CA ARG A 36 -11.98 5.91 14.01
C ARG A 36 -12.02 6.77 15.27
N ASP A 37 -10.89 6.98 15.94
CA ASP A 37 -10.77 7.85 17.12
C ASP A 37 -10.46 9.31 16.76
N GLY A 38 -10.38 9.64 15.46
CA GLY A 38 -10.07 10.97 14.96
C GLY A 38 -8.57 11.27 14.78
N SER A 39 -7.68 10.37 15.21
CA SER A 39 -6.23 10.47 14.97
C SER A 39 -5.90 10.32 13.49
N VAL A 40 -4.73 10.82 13.08
CA VAL A 40 -4.23 10.64 11.71
C VAL A 40 -3.47 9.32 11.65
N ILE A 41 -3.90 8.42 10.76
CA ILE A 41 -3.23 7.11 10.56
C ILE A 41 -2.41 7.08 9.28
N ASP A 42 -2.76 7.88 8.27
CA ASP A 42 -2.02 7.95 7.01
C ASP A 42 -2.29 9.25 6.24
N VAL A 43 -1.48 9.52 5.21
CA VAL A 43 -1.62 10.63 4.28
C VAL A 43 -1.46 10.16 2.84
N VAL A 44 -2.24 10.74 1.92
CA VAL A 44 -2.14 10.44 0.49
C VAL A 44 -1.35 11.55 -0.20
N HIS A 45 -0.28 11.18 -0.89
CA HIS A 45 0.54 12.09 -1.68
C HIS A 45 0.08 12.12 -3.15
N GLN A 46 0.27 13.27 -3.80
CA GLN A 46 -0.03 13.44 -5.22
C GLN A 46 0.90 12.54 -6.07
N VAL A 47 0.34 11.83 -7.05
CA VAL A 47 1.12 11.07 -8.04
C VAL A 47 1.88 12.05 -8.95
N LYS A 48 3.13 11.73 -9.28
CA LYS A 48 3.93 12.50 -10.22
C LYS A 48 3.51 12.12 -11.66
N GLU A 49 3.21 13.13 -12.48
CA GLU A 49 2.88 12.98 -13.91
C GLU A 49 4.07 12.50 -14.75
#